data_AF-A0A4Q8KBJ8-F1
#
_entry.id   AF-A0A4Q8KBJ8-F1
#
_cell.length_a   1.000
_cell.length_b   1.000
_cell.length_c   1.000
_cell.angle_alpha   90.00
_cell.angle_beta   90.00
_cell.angle_gamma   90.00
#
_symmetry.space_group_name_H-M   'P 1'
#
loop_
_entity.id
_entity.type
_entity.pdbx_description
1 polymer ?
#
loop_
_entity_poly.entity_id
_entity_poly.type
_entity_poly.pdbx_seq_one_letter_code
_entity_poly.pdbx_strand_id
1 'polypeptide(L)'
;MAIVFLAALCIVASRITLPSESAPSYRQESEECTSPECQEAGILKNATNESHERPVLQSALFFQGCIDEEARETQGLHPLKNLLSSLGGWPMANPDWTSDGYHWQTQIANIRRILGIRPID
;
A
#
# COMPACT_ATOMS: atom_id res chain seq x y z
N MET A 1 -26.34 -36.59 -43.87
CA MET A 1 -27.01 -35.80 -42.80
C MET A 1 -26.15 -35.60 -41.55
N ALA A 2 -25.06 -36.35 -41.31
CA ALA A 2 -24.17 -36.15 -40.16
C ALA A 2 -23.30 -34.86 -40.24
N ILE A 3 -22.96 -34.38 -41.43
CA ILE A 3 -22.07 -33.23 -41.64
C ILE A 3 -22.75 -31.90 -41.20
N VAL A 4 -24.07 -31.81 -41.34
CA VAL A 4 -24.84 -30.60 -40.98
C VAL A 4 -24.93 -30.42 -39.47
N PHE A 5 -25.03 -31.52 -38.71
CA PHE A 5 -25.04 -31.49 -37.24
C PHE A 5 -23.68 -31.10 -36.64
N LEU A 6 -22.58 -31.54 -37.26
CA LEU A 6 -21.22 -31.13 -36.87
C LEU A 6 -20.99 -29.62 -37.10
N ALA A 7 -21.43 -29.08 -38.24
CA ALA A 7 -21.33 -27.65 -38.51
C ALA A 7 -22.16 -26.81 -37.53
N ALA A 8 -23.37 -27.28 -37.16
CA ALA A 8 -24.23 -26.58 -36.21
C ALA A 8 -23.65 -26.56 -34.78
N LEU A 9 -23.02 -27.65 -34.32
CA LEU A 9 -22.34 -27.70 -33.02
C LEU A 9 -21.13 -26.76 -32.96
N CYS A 10 -20.35 -26.65 -34.04
CA CYS A 10 -19.25 -25.69 -34.13
C CYS A 10 -19.74 -24.23 -34.10
N ILE A 11 -20.85 -23.91 -34.77
CA ILE A 11 -21.39 -22.54 -34.79
C ILE A 11 -21.95 -22.14 -33.42
N VAL A 12 -22.57 -23.08 -32.67
CA VAL A 12 -23.06 -22.82 -31.31
C VAL A 12 -21.91 -22.67 -30.31
N ALA A 13 -20.85 -23.49 -30.41
CA ALA A 13 -19.66 -23.35 -29.56
C ALA A 13 -18.93 -22.01 -29.78
N SER A 14 -18.88 -21.51 -31.02
CA SER A 14 -18.27 -20.21 -31.33
C SER A 14 -19.10 -18.99 -30.90
N ARG A 15 -20.38 -19.18 -30.55
CA ARG A 15 -21.28 -18.10 -30.07
C ARG A 15 -21.44 -18.10 -28.55
N ILE A 16 -21.05 -19.19 -27.87
CA ILE A 16 -20.95 -19.25 -26.42
C ILE A 16 -19.47 -19.12 -26.06
N THR A 17 -18.93 -17.92 -26.25
CA THR A 17 -17.74 -17.52 -25.49
C THR A 17 -18.23 -17.36 -24.04
N LEU A 18 -18.05 -18.40 -23.23
CA LEU A 18 -18.11 -18.27 -21.78
C LEU A 18 -17.05 -17.23 -21.38
N PRO A 19 -17.37 -16.19 -20.60
CA PRO A 19 -16.36 -15.41 -19.94
C PRO A 19 -15.82 -16.26 -18.79
N SER A 20 -14.98 -17.24 -19.11
CA SER A 20 -14.13 -17.91 -18.14
C SER A 20 -12.72 -17.35 -18.33
N GLU A 21 -12.49 -16.18 -17.76
CA GLU A 21 -11.17 -15.81 -17.30
C GLU A 21 -11.43 -14.83 -16.16
N SER A 22 -11.02 -15.24 -14.95
CA SER A 22 -10.92 -14.42 -13.76
C SER A 22 -10.60 -12.96 -14.11
N ALA A 23 -11.47 -12.05 -13.66
CA ALA A 23 -11.24 -10.61 -13.76
C ALA A 23 -9.78 -10.29 -13.36
N PRO A 24 -8.97 -9.70 -14.25
CA PRO A 24 -7.64 -9.27 -13.87
C PRO A 24 -7.80 -8.13 -12.87
N SER A 25 -7.34 -8.38 -11.64
CA SER A 25 -7.14 -7.40 -10.58
C SER A 25 -6.41 -6.17 -11.14
N TYR A 26 -7.12 -5.04 -11.23
CA TYR A 26 -6.63 -3.67 -11.40
C TYR A 26 -5.38 -3.49 -12.27
N ARG A 27 -5.58 -3.44 -13.59
CA ARG A 27 -4.81 -2.54 -14.47
C ARG A 27 -5.79 -1.94 -15.47
N GLN A 28 -6.42 -0.83 -15.09
CA GLN A 28 -7.13 0.03 -16.03
C GLN A 28 -6.09 0.67 -16.95
N GLU A 29 -5.97 0.14 -18.16
CA GLU A 29 -5.22 0.76 -19.24
C GLU A 29 -6.08 1.91 -19.79
N SER A 30 -5.79 3.13 -19.33
CA SER A 30 -6.26 4.43 -19.83
C SER A 30 -7.77 4.74 -19.82
N GLU A 31 -8.43 4.60 -18.66
CA GLU A 31 -9.57 5.49 -18.39
C GLU A 31 -9.03 6.82 -17.85
N GLU A 32 -9.40 7.93 -18.50
CA GLU A 32 -9.18 9.29 -17.99
C GLU A 32 -9.62 9.32 -16.52
N CYS A 33 -8.74 9.77 -15.63
CA CYS A 33 -9.02 9.77 -14.20
C CYS A 33 -10.15 10.75 -13.86
N THR A 34 -11.36 10.22 -13.68
CA THR A 34 -12.56 11.01 -13.38
C THR A 34 -12.85 11.13 -11.89
N SER A 35 -12.24 10.30 -11.04
CA SER A 35 -12.47 10.35 -9.60
C SER A 35 -11.66 11.50 -8.95
N PRO A 36 -12.20 12.15 -7.90
CA PRO A 36 -11.48 13.19 -7.17
C PRO A 36 -10.13 12.72 -6.61
N GLU A 37 -10.07 11.49 -6.12
CA GLU A 37 -8.86 10.92 -5.53
C GLU A 37 -7.76 10.72 -6.57
N CYS A 38 -8.12 10.30 -7.80
CA CYS A 38 -7.13 10.17 -8.85
C CYS A 38 -6.63 11.54 -9.34
N GLN A 39 -7.49 12.57 -9.32
CA GLN A 39 -7.07 13.93 -9.65
C GLN A 39 -6.03 14.46 -8.64
N GLU A 40 -6.28 14.29 -7.34
CA GLU A 40 -5.32 14.65 -6.29
C GLU A 40 -4.01 13.85 -6.39
N ALA A 41 -4.10 12.54 -6.63
CA ALA A 41 -2.93 11.71 -6.88
C ALA A 41 -2.15 12.17 -8.12
N GLY A 42 -2.83 12.60 -9.18
CA GLY A 42 -2.22 13.15 -10.39
C GLY A 42 -1.41 14.41 -10.10
N ILE A 43 -1.97 15.34 -9.31
CA ILE A 43 -1.27 16.57 -8.89
C ILE A 43 0.01 16.23 -8.13
N LEU A 44 -0.06 15.31 -7.16
CA LEU A 44 1.10 14.93 -6.35
C LEU A 44 2.15 14.15 -7.15
N LYS A 45 1.75 13.35 -8.14
CA LYS A 45 2.68 12.67 -9.05
C LYS A 45 3.40 13.65 -9.96
N ASN A 46 2.73 14.70 -10.42
CA ASN A 46 3.34 15.68 -11.31
C ASN A 46 4.26 16.66 -10.55
N ALA A 47 3.92 16.96 -9.29
CA ALA A 47 4.62 17.94 -8.47
C ALA A 47 6.09 17.62 -8.15
N THR A 48 6.57 16.40 -8.43
CA THR A 48 8.01 16.08 -8.33
C THR A 48 8.80 16.40 -9.59
N ASN A 49 8.12 16.57 -10.73
CA ASN A 49 8.74 16.89 -12.02
C ASN A 49 8.87 18.39 -12.29
N GLU A 50 8.09 19.20 -11.56
CA GLU A 50 8.03 20.66 -11.69
C GLU A 50 8.60 21.37 -10.45
N SER A 51 8.97 22.64 -10.60
CA SER A 51 9.44 23.46 -9.49
C SER A 51 8.25 24.01 -8.69
N HIS A 52 8.02 23.47 -7.49
CA HIS A 52 6.99 23.95 -6.55
C HIS A 52 7.57 24.44 -5.22
N GLU A 53 6.76 25.16 -4.44
CA GLU A 53 7.09 25.54 -3.08
C GLU A 53 7.35 24.30 -2.21
N ARG A 54 8.23 24.47 -1.22
CA ARG A 54 8.65 23.38 -0.31
C ARG A 54 7.50 22.53 0.26
N PRO A 55 6.36 23.09 0.71
CA PRO A 55 5.26 22.28 1.26
C PRO A 55 4.63 21.33 0.21
N VAL A 56 4.52 21.79 -1.04
CA VAL A 56 3.99 21.00 -2.15
C VAL A 56 4.96 19.87 -2.48
N LEU A 57 6.26 20.18 -2.61
CA LEU A 57 7.28 19.17 -2.88
C LEU A 57 7.34 18.12 -1.76
N GLN A 58 7.28 18.52 -0.49
CA GLN A 58 7.30 17.59 0.63
C GLN A 58 6.08 16.66 0.63
N SER A 59 4.91 17.18 0.25
CA SER A 59 3.68 16.39 0.15
C SER A 59 3.77 15.38 -1.01
N ALA A 60 4.33 15.80 -2.14
CA ALA A 60 4.56 14.94 -3.31
C ALA A 60 5.55 13.81 -3.00
N LEU A 61 6.67 14.11 -2.32
CA LEU A 61 7.64 13.12 -1.89
C LEU A 61 7.06 12.14 -0.86
N PHE A 62 6.27 12.64 0.09
CA PHE A 62 5.55 11.79 1.03
C PHE A 62 4.58 10.83 0.33
N PHE A 63 3.82 11.35 -0.64
CA PHE A 63 2.92 10.55 -1.47
C PHE A 63 3.68 9.50 -2.29
N GLN A 64 4.78 9.87 -2.93
CA GLN A 64 5.62 8.95 -3.71
C GLN A 64 6.14 7.78 -2.86
N GLY A 65 6.65 8.06 -1.66
CA GLY A 65 7.07 7.01 -0.73
C GLY A 65 5.91 6.13 -0.21
N CYS A 66 4.67 6.63 -0.26
CA CYS A 66 3.48 5.87 0.11
C CYS A 66 2.99 4.95 -1.00
N ILE A 67 3.07 5.36 -2.27
CA ILE A 67 2.59 4.55 -3.39
C ILE A 67 3.62 3.56 -3.95
N ASP A 68 4.90 3.73 -3.60
CA ASP A 68 5.98 2.82 -3.98
C ASP A 68 5.93 1.54 -3.12
N GLU A 69 5.12 0.58 -3.58
CA GLU A 69 4.95 -0.71 -2.89
C GLU A 69 6.24 -1.52 -2.87
N GLU A 70 6.99 -1.57 -3.97
CA GLU A 70 8.22 -2.35 -4.06
C GLU A 70 9.28 -1.89 -3.04
N ALA A 71 9.47 -0.56 -2.93
CA ALA A 71 10.37 0.00 -1.94
C ALA A 71 9.92 -0.34 -0.51
N ARG A 72 8.61 -0.26 -0.23
CA ARG A 72 8.07 -0.56 1.11
C ARG A 72 8.19 -2.04 1.48
N GLU A 73 7.86 -2.94 0.56
CA GLU A 73 7.96 -4.38 0.78
C GLU A 73 9.42 -4.84 0.89
N THR A 74 10.35 -4.20 0.17
CA THR A 74 11.79 -4.45 0.31
C THR A 74 12.31 -4.12 1.72
N GLN A 75 11.77 -3.06 2.36
CA GLN A 75 12.11 -2.71 3.75
C GLN A 75 11.42 -3.64 4.77
N GLY A 76 10.24 -4.16 4.42
CA GLY A 76 9.43 -5.02 5.28
C GLY A 76 9.20 -4.41 6.67
N LEU A 77 9.38 -5.23 7.71
CA LEU A 77 9.20 -4.80 9.10
C LEU A 77 10.43 -4.13 9.74
N HIS A 78 11.52 -3.94 8.99
CA HIS A 78 12.76 -3.42 9.56
C HIS A 78 12.60 -2.02 10.18
N PRO A 79 11.95 -1.03 9.52
CA PRO A 79 11.73 0.29 10.11
C PRO A 79 10.93 0.23 11.42
N LEU A 80 9.89 -0.61 11.46
CA LEU A 80 9.06 -0.79 12.65
C LEU A 80 9.86 -1.44 13.80
N LYS A 81 10.64 -2.49 13.52
CA LYS A 81 11.49 -3.13 14.54
C LYS A 81 12.49 -2.15 15.15
N ASN A 82 13.12 -1.31 14.32
CA ASN A 82 14.06 -0.29 14.79
C ASN A 82 13.36 0.76 15.66
N LEU A 83 12.17 1.22 15.25
CA LEU A 83 11.36 2.14 16.04
C LEU A 83 11.00 1.53 17.40
N LEU A 84 10.50 0.29 17.43
CA LEU A 84 10.16 -0.40 18.67
C LEU A 84 11.36 -0.51 19.59
N SER A 85 12.53 -0.93 19.08
CA SER A 85 13.77 -0.98 19.86
C SER A 85 14.15 0.38 20.45
N SER A 86 14.01 1.47 19.67
CA SER A 86 14.29 2.83 20.15
C SER A 86 13.34 3.32 21.26
N LEU A 87 12.15 2.73 21.35
CA LEU A 87 11.12 3.07 22.33
C LEU A 87 11.17 2.17 23.58
N GLY A 88 12.14 1.25 23.70
CA GLY A 88 12.24 0.31 24.82
C GLY A 88 11.79 -1.11 24.52
N GLY A 89 11.53 -1.42 23.25
CA GLY A 89 11.19 -2.76 22.77
C GLY A 89 9.71 -3.14 22.96
N TRP A 90 9.35 -4.28 22.38
CA TRP A 90 8.04 -4.93 22.56
C TRP A 90 8.26 -6.39 22.97
N PRO A 91 8.01 -6.77 24.24
CA PRO A 91 8.34 -8.09 24.76
C PRO A 91 7.74 -9.26 23.97
N MET A 92 6.54 -9.08 23.40
CA MET A 92 5.86 -10.12 22.62
C MET A 92 6.58 -10.42 21.29
N ALA A 93 7.35 -9.47 20.77
CA ALA A 93 8.01 -9.56 19.47
C ALA A 93 9.53 -9.78 19.55
N ASN A 94 10.11 -9.74 20.76
CA ASN A 94 11.54 -9.93 20.98
C ASN A 94 11.79 -10.88 22.17
N PRO A 95 12.21 -12.13 21.93
CA PRO A 95 12.46 -13.11 23.01
C PRO A 95 13.66 -12.72 23.89
N ASP A 96 14.58 -11.91 23.38
CA ASP A 96 15.76 -11.44 24.11
C ASP A 96 15.47 -10.14 24.89
N TRP A 97 14.21 -9.71 24.93
CA TRP A 97 13.82 -8.53 25.69
C TRP A 97 13.94 -8.77 27.19
N THR A 98 14.52 -7.80 27.91
CA THR A 98 14.65 -7.83 29.38
C THR A 98 14.00 -6.60 30.00
N SER A 99 13.50 -6.76 31.23
CA SER A 99 12.93 -5.65 32.00
C SER A 99 13.99 -4.77 32.68
N ASP A 100 15.27 -5.10 32.53
CA ASP A 100 16.35 -4.42 33.24
C ASP A 100 16.50 -2.98 32.75
N GLY A 101 16.30 -2.02 33.66
CA GLY A 101 16.32 -0.59 33.32
C GLY A 101 15.10 -0.11 32.52
N TYR A 102 14.08 -0.95 32.33
CA TYR A 102 12.85 -0.57 31.65
C TYR A 102 11.95 0.28 32.57
N HIS A 103 11.55 1.45 32.08
CA HIS A 103 10.62 2.36 32.76
C HIS A 103 9.43 2.67 31.85
N TRP A 104 8.28 2.05 32.14
CA TRP A 104 7.08 2.19 31.32
C TRP A 104 6.59 3.64 31.20
N GLN A 105 6.77 4.46 32.25
CA GLN A 105 6.41 5.89 32.23
C GLN A 105 7.21 6.64 31.17
N THR A 106 8.52 6.35 31.07
CA THR A 106 9.41 6.96 30.07
C THR A 106 9.02 6.52 28.66
N GLN A 107 8.69 5.24 28.48
CA GLN A 107 8.21 4.73 27.19
C GLN A 107 6.92 5.43 26.75
N ILE A 108 5.92 5.54 27.64
CA ILE A 108 4.65 6.22 27.32
C ILE A 108 4.88 7.71 27.04
N ALA A 109 5.72 8.38 27.84
CA ALA A 109 6.07 9.78 27.60
C ALA A 109 6.73 9.97 26.22
N ASN A 110 7.65 9.07 25.83
CA ASN A 110 8.30 9.09 24.54
C ASN A 110 7.34 8.80 23.38
N ILE A 111 6.48 7.78 23.52
CA ILE A 111 5.44 7.46 22.52
C ILE A 111 4.52 8.67 22.30
N ARG A 112 4.07 9.32 23.38
CA ARG A 112 3.25 10.53 23.28
C ARG A 112 3.99 11.69 22.64
N ARG A 113 5.24 11.94 23.03
CA ARG A 113 6.05 13.06 22.54
C ARG A 113 6.46 12.92 21.07
N ILE A 114 6.85 11.70 20.67
CA ILE A 114 7.46 11.44 19.36
C ILE A 114 6.39 11.04 18.33
N LEU A 115 5.44 10.20 18.71
CA LEU A 115 4.45 9.63 17.79
C LEU A 115 3.06 10.28 17.93
N GLY A 116 2.83 11.08 18.96
CA GLY A 116 1.50 11.68 19.22
C GLY A 116 0.44 10.67 19.67
N ILE A 117 0.83 9.42 19.97
CA ILE A 117 -0.08 8.36 20.41
C ILE A 117 -0.32 8.49 21.93
N ARG A 118 -1.56 8.26 22.38
CA ARG A 118 -1.94 8.19 23.80
C ARG A 118 -2.31 6.76 24.16
N PRO A 119 -1.38 5.99 24.78
CA PRO A 119 -1.62 4.58 25.09
C PRO A 119 -2.53 4.35 26.31
N ILE A 120 -2.53 5.31 27.24
CA ILE A 120 -3.34 5.29 28.47
C ILE A 120 -3.97 6.68 28.56
N ASP A 121 -5.29 6.72 28.58
CA ASP A 121 -6.09 7.94 28.77
C ASP A 121 -6.29 8.25 30.25
#